data_AF-A0A7W6PXM2-F1
#
_entry.id   AF-A0A7W6PXM2-F1
#
_cell.length_a   1.000
_cell.length_b   1.000
_cell.length_c   1.000
_cell.angle_alpha   90.00
_cell.angle_beta   90.00
_cell.angle_gamma   90.00
#
_symmetry.space_group_name_H-M   'P 1'
#
loop_
_entity.id
_entity.type
_entity.pdbx_description
1 polymer ?
#
loop_
_entity_poly.entity_id
_entity_poly.type
_entity_poly.pdbx_seq_one_letter_code
_entity_poly.pdbx_strand_id
1 'polypeptide(L)'
;MATNDRASPRPSIPESLENASHALDRLIHDALLPHRGRHDDRLANLEERARAIAASIVAPFERKAALSADAGQQVRSLVLKESP
;
A
#
# COMPACT_ATOMS: atom_id res chain seq x y z
N MET A 1 -4.22 -38.02 -21.01
CA MET A 1 -5.09 -36.94 -20.52
C MET A 1 -4.20 -35.84 -19.95
N ALA A 2 -4.16 -34.67 -20.59
CA ALA A 2 -3.34 -33.54 -20.13
C ALA A 2 -4.22 -32.58 -19.32
N THR A 3 -4.06 -32.57 -17.99
CA THR A 3 -4.73 -31.60 -17.13
C THR A 3 -3.88 -30.33 -17.06
N ASN A 4 -4.08 -29.46 -18.05
CA ASN A 4 -3.44 -28.16 -18.08
C ASN A 4 -4.36 -27.14 -17.38
N ASP A 5 -4.50 -27.27 -16.07
CA ASP A 5 -5.29 -26.34 -15.22
C ASP A 5 -4.32 -25.52 -14.37
N ARG A 6 -3.51 -24.70 -15.05
CA ARG A 6 -2.65 -23.71 -14.39
C ARG A 6 -3.32 -22.34 -14.50
N ALA A 7 -4.54 -22.25 -13.98
CA ALA A 7 -5.07 -20.96 -13.56
C ALA A 7 -4.20 -20.50 -12.40
N SER A 8 -3.15 -19.71 -12.68
CA SER A 8 -2.43 -18.98 -11.64
C SER A 8 -3.48 -18.33 -10.75
N PRO A 9 -3.52 -18.61 -9.43
CA PRO A 9 -4.50 -17.97 -8.57
C PRO A 9 -4.36 -16.46 -8.79
N ARG A 10 -5.44 -15.82 -9.25
CA ARG A 10 -5.46 -14.36 -9.37
C ARG A 10 -4.90 -13.83 -8.04
N PRO A 11 -3.88 -12.96 -8.06
CA PRO A 11 -3.40 -12.38 -6.82
C PRO A 11 -4.60 -11.70 -6.16
N SER A 12 -5.07 -12.25 -5.05
CA SER A 12 -6.13 -11.64 -4.26
C SER A 12 -5.62 -10.27 -3.87
N ILE A 13 -6.39 -9.23 -4.20
CA ILE A 13 -6.07 -7.89 -3.74
C ILE A 13 -6.05 -7.98 -2.21
N PRO A 14 -4.98 -7.52 -1.54
CA PRO A 14 -4.95 -7.55 -0.09
C PRO A 14 -6.09 -6.67 0.43
N GLU A 15 -6.80 -7.13 1.46
CA GLU A 15 -7.94 -6.42 2.09
C GLU A 15 -7.59 -4.95 2.40
N SER A 16 -6.35 -4.68 2.81
CA SER A 16 -5.81 -3.33 3.03
C SER A 16 -5.93 -2.41 1.80
N LEU A 17 -5.69 -2.95 0.60
CA LEU A 17 -5.76 -2.19 -0.66
C LEU A 17 -7.21 -2.03 -1.13
N GLU A 18 -8.07 -3.02 -0.90
CA GLU A 18 -9.53 -2.88 -1.13
C GLU A 18 -10.13 -1.79 -0.23
N ASN A 19 -9.77 -1.79 1.05
CA ASN A 19 -10.18 -0.78 2.02
C ASN A 19 -9.68 0.62 1.63
N ALA A 20 -8.44 0.73 1.16
CA ALA A 20 -7.89 2.00 0.67
C ALA A 20 -8.61 2.49 -0.60
N SER A 21 -8.96 1.59 -1.52
CA SER A 21 -9.75 1.92 -2.71
C SER A 21 -11.12 2.49 -2.31
N HIS A 22 -11.82 1.81 -1.41
CA HIS A 22 -13.12 2.29 -0.92
C HIS A 22 -13.02 3.64 -0.20
N ALA A 23 -11.93 3.87 0.53
CA ALA A 23 -11.67 5.15 1.17
C ALA A 23 -11.43 6.28 0.14
N LEU A 24 -10.75 6.00 -0.97
CA LEU A 24 -10.57 6.95 -2.07
C LEU A 24 -11.89 7.28 -2.76
N ASP A 25 -12.73 6.29 -3.04
CA ASP A 25 -14.04 6.51 -3.65
C ASP A 25 -14.92 7.44 -2.80
N ARG A 26 -14.91 7.23 -1.47
CA ARG A 26 -15.59 8.13 -0.53
C ARG A 26 -14.98 9.53 -0.52
N LEU A 27 -13.66 9.65 -0.57
CA LEU A 27 -12.98 10.95 -0.61
C LEU A 27 -13.36 11.73 -1.88
N ILE A 28 -13.39 11.07 -3.04
CA ILE A 28 -13.77 11.66 -4.31
C ILE A 28 -15.23 12.11 -4.27
N HIS A 29 -16.13 11.25 -3.79
CA HIS A 29 -17.53 11.61 -3.61
C HIS A 29 -17.68 12.83 -2.69
N ASP A 30 -17.00 12.82 -1.53
CA ASP A 30 -17.04 13.92 -0.58
C ASP A 30 -16.51 15.22 -1.16
N ALA A 31 -15.49 15.17 -2.02
CA ALA A 31 -14.93 16.34 -2.70
C ALA A 31 -15.89 16.93 -3.75
N LEU A 32 -16.67 16.08 -4.41
CA LEU A 32 -17.67 16.48 -5.42
C LEU A 32 -18.96 17.04 -4.81
N LEU A 33 -19.26 16.74 -3.54
CA LEU A 33 -20.47 17.27 -2.89
C LEU A 33 -20.45 18.81 -2.81
N PRO A 34 -21.54 19.49 -3.19
CA PRO A 34 -21.64 20.93 -3.05
C PRO A 34 -21.62 21.30 -1.56
N HIS A 35 -20.71 22.19 -1.18
CA HIS A 35 -20.54 22.59 0.22
C HIS A 35 -20.94 24.05 0.40
N ARG A 36 -21.77 24.33 1.41
CA ARG A 36 -22.03 25.70 1.89
C ARG A 36 -21.17 25.94 3.12
N GLY A 37 -19.98 26.53 2.94
CA GLY A 37 -19.04 26.78 4.03
C GLY A 37 -17.72 27.39 3.54
N ARG A 38 -16.73 27.54 4.44
CA ARG A 38 -15.39 27.99 4.07
C ARG A 38 -14.69 26.91 3.24
N HIS A 39 -14.34 27.26 2.01
CA HIS A 39 -13.72 26.33 1.06
C HIS A 39 -12.34 25.86 1.53
N ASP A 40 -11.59 26.73 2.22
CA ASP A 40 -10.21 26.46 2.65
C ASP A 40 -10.13 25.38 3.74
N ASP A 41 -11.00 25.46 4.76
CA ASP A 41 -11.05 24.47 5.84
C ASP A 41 -11.43 23.08 5.30
N ARG A 42 -12.33 23.04 4.31
CA ARG A 42 -12.73 21.80 3.63
C ARG A 42 -11.60 21.23 2.78
N LEU A 43 -10.89 22.08 2.04
CA LEU A 43 -9.77 21.66 1.22
C LEU A 43 -8.66 21.05 2.09
N ALA A 44 -8.27 21.72 3.18
CA ALA A 44 -7.27 21.21 4.11
C ALA A 44 -7.64 19.83 4.68
N ASN A 45 -8.92 19.64 5.05
CA ASN A 45 -9.43 18.35 5.51
C ASN A 45 -9.39 17.26 4.42
N LEU A 46 -9.75 17.59 3.18
CA LEU A 46 -9.65 16.65 2.06
C LEU A 46 -8.20 16.24 1.77
N GLU A 47 -7.27 17.20 1.81
CA GLU A 47 -5.83 16.94 1.63
C GLU A 47 -5.23 16.09 2.74
N GLU A 48 -5.63 16.31 3.99
CA GLU A 48 -5.19 15.49 5.12
C GLU A 48 -5.68 14.05 4.98
N ARG A 49 -6.95 13.85 4.63
CA ARG A 49 -7.53 12.53 4.36
C ARG A 49 -6.84 11.83 3.19
N ALA A 50 -6.54 12.56 2.11
CA ALA A 50 -5.82 12.02 0.96
C ALA A 50 -4.44 11.50 1.36
N ARG A 51 -3.69 12.28 2.15
CA ARG A 51 -2.36 11.91 2.65
C ARG A 51 -2.42 10.68 3.55
N ALA A 52 -3.39 10.61 4.45
CA ALA A 52 -3.57 9.45 5.32
C ALA A 52 -3.85 8.15 4.53
N ILE A 53 -4.70 8.22 3.50
CA ILE A 53 -4.98 7.06 2.63
C ILE A 53 -3.71 6.66 1.86
N ALA A 54 -2.98 7.61 1.29
CA ALA A 54 -1.72 7.34 0.60
C ALA A 54 -0.70 6.66 1.52
N ALA A 55 -0.55 7.13 2.75
CA ALA A 55 0.32 6.52 3.74
C ALA A 55 -0.09 5.07 4.07
N SER A 56 -1.40 4.80 4.18
CA SER A 56 -1.91 3.45 4.45
C SER A 56 -1.61 2.46 3.31
N ILE A 57 -1.57 2.95 2.07
CA ILE A 57 -1.20 2.15 0.89
C ILE A 57 0.30 1.86 0.91
N VAL A 58 1.14 2.85 1.23
CA VAL A 58 2.61 2.74 1.09
C VAL A 58 3.29 2.03 2.27
N ALA A 59 2.81 2.23 3.51
CA ALA A 59 3.44 1.71 4.72
C ALA A 59 3.71 0.18 4.73
N PRO A 60 2.82 -0.69 4.21
CA PRO A 60 3.09 -2.12 4.11
C PRO A 60 4.28 -2.46 3.20
N PHE A 61 4.54 -1.65 2.17
CA PHE A 61 5.63 -1.85 1.22
C PHE A 61 6.97 -1.34 1.75
N GLU A 62 6.98 -0.21 2.47
CA GLU A 62 8.20 0.29 3.12
C GLU A 62 8.71 -0.68 4.20
N ARG A 63 7.81 -1.26 5.00
CA ARG A 63 8.18 -2.28 5.99
C ARG A 63 8.80 -3.51 5.32
N LYS A 64 8.25 -3.96 4.18
CA LYS A 64 8.80 -5.08 3.40
C LYS A 64 10.18 -4.76 2.82
N ALA A 65 10.39 -3.55 2.31
CA ALA A 65 11.68 -3.11 1.79
C ALA A 65 12.77 -3.12 2.89
N ALA A 66 12.44 -2.64 4.09
CA ALA A 66 13.36 -2.63 5.23
C ALA A 66 13.75 -4.06 5.68
N LEU A 67 12.77 -4.97 5.79
CA LEU A 67 13.00 -6.39 6.12
C LEU A 67 13.87 -7.10 5.06
N SER A 68 13.66 -6.78 3.78
CA SER A 68 14.46 -7.35 2.68
C SER A 68 15.89 -6.83 2.66
N ALA A 69 16.12 -5.57 3.02
CA ALA A 69 17.46 -4.97 3.06
C ALA A 69 18.31 -5.50 4.23
N ASP A 70 17.67 -5.80 5.37
CA ASP A 70 18.33 -6.41 6.53
C ASP A 70 18.71 -7.88 6.27
N ALA A 71 17.78 -8.67 5.70
CA ALA A 71 18.05 -10.05 5.33
C ALA A 71 19.21 -10.17 4.31
N GLY A 72 19.31 -9.25 3.35
CA GLY A 72 20.41 -9.21 2.38
C GLY A 72 21.79 -8.91 2.99
N GLN A 73 21.84 -8.19 4.11
CA GLN A 73 23.09 -7.91 4.82
C GLN A 73 23.54 -9.11 5.67
N GLN A 74 22.62 -9.76 6.37
CA GLN A 74 22.94 -10.93 7.21
C GLN A 74 23.52 -12.10 6.39
N VAL A 75 22.98 -12.36 5.19
CA VAL A 75 23.50 -13.41 4.29
C VAL A 75 24.91 -13.08 3.79
N ARG A 76 25.19 -11.81 3.45
CA ARG A 76 26.53 -11.36 3.04
C ARG A 76 27.56 -11.49 4.16
N SER A 77 27.18 -11.15 5.39
CA SER A 77 28.07 -11.27 6.56
C SER A 77 28.34 -12.73 6.95
N LEU A 78 27.39 -13.63 6.74
CA LEU A 78 27.57 -15.06 6.98
C LEU A 78 28.53 -15.69 5.95
N VAL A 79 28.41 -15.32 4.68
CA VAL A 79 29.28 -15.82 3.59
C VAL A 79 30.74 -15.38 3.74
N LEU A 80 31.00 -14.21 4.34
CA LEU A 80 32.37 -13.71 4.56
C LEU A 80 33.08 -14.31 5.78
N LYS A 81 32.35 -14.93 6.72
CA LYS A 81 32.93 -15.62 7.89
C LYS A 81 33.27 -17.10 7.62
N GLU A 82 32.77 -17.66 6.54
CA GLU A 82 32.95 -19.07 6.13
C GLU A 82 34.01 -19.24 5.03
N SER A 83 34.79 -18.19 4.71
CA SER A 83 35.94 -18.33 3.80
C SER A 83 37.23 -18.60 4.60
N PRO A 84 37.90 -19.75 4.40
CA PRO A 84 39.13 -20.11 5.09
C PRO A 84 40.34 -19.26 4.68
#